data_AF-A0A3B4UQP6-F1
#
_entry.id   AF-A0A3B4UQP6-F1
#
_cell.length_a   1.000
_cell.length_b   1.000
_cell.length_c   1.000
_cell.angle_alpha   90.00
_cell.angle_beta   90.00
_cell.angle_gamma   90.00
#
_symmetry.space_group_name_H-M   'P 1'
#
loop_
_entity.id
_entity.type
_entity.pdbx_description
1 polymer ?
#
loop_
_entity_poly.entity_id
_entity_poly.type
_entity_poly.pdbx_seq_one_letter_code
_entity_poly.pdbx_strand_id
1 'polypeptide(L)'
;INGQETGWCSQGCQSVVDTGTSTLTAPGHLLGYLMQEIGAQQSQYGMYMVDCSQVNNLPTLTFVISGVSFPLPPSAYISQVSYCLWKQHLFFVAIFA
;
A
#
# COMPACT_ATOMS: atom_id res chain seq x y z
N ILE A 1 -3.80 0.66 -9.79
CA ILE A 1 -4.69 1.37 -8.84
C ILE A 1 -6.07 1.48 -9.48
N ASN A 2 -7.13 1.00 -8.82
CA ASN A 2 -8.49 0.93 -9.40
C ASN A 2 -8.54 0.26 -10.79
N GLY A 3 -7.75 -0.80 -10.97
CA GLY A 3 -7.64 -1.52 -12.24
C GLY A 3 -6.79 -0.83 -13.31
N GLN A 4 -6.28 0.39 -13.08
CA GLN A 4 -5.35 1.06 -13.99
C GLN A 4 -3.89 0.72 -13.65
N GLU A 5 -3.10 0.36 -14.65
CA GLU A 5 -1.67 0.09 -14.50
C GLU A 5 -0.92 1.40 -14.23
N THR A 6 0.00 1.36 -13.27
CA THR A 6 0.80 2.55 -12.88
C THR A 6 2.11 2.68 -13.65
N GLY A 7 2.54 1.61 -14.33
CA GLY A 7 3.86 1.54 -14.97
C GLY A 7 5.04 1.47 -14.00
N TRP A 8 4.83 1.49 -12.68
CA TRP A 8 5.91 1.54 -11.68
C TRP A 8 6.86 0.33 -11.73
N CYS A 9 6.33 -0.82 -12.16
CA CYS A 9 7.09 -2.06 -12.34
C CYS A 9 7.20 -2.46 -13.82
N SER A 10 7.20 -1.51 -14.75
CA SER A 10 7.28 -1.80 -16.20
C SER A 10 8.56 -2.51 -16.61
N GLN A 11 9.66 -2.30 -15.87
CA GLN A 11 10.94 -2.99 -16.05
C GLN A 11 11.08 -4.22 -15.13
N GLY A 12 9.98 -4.62 -14.48
CA GLY A 12 9.99 -5.59 -13.40
C GLY A 12 10.28 -4.94 -12.04
N CYS A 13 9.77 -5.57 -10.98
CA CYS A 13 10.08 -5.26 -9.60
C CYS A 13 10.44 -6.57 -8.89
N GLN A 14 11.32 -6.52 -7.89
CA GLN A 14 11.52 -7.62 -6.96
C GLN A 14 10.54 -7.50 -5.80
N SER A 15 10.24 -8.63 -5.17
CA SER A 15 9.14 -8.73 -4.23
C SER A 15 9.45 -9.86 -3.26
N VAL A 16 9.39 -9.61 -1.94
CA VAL A 16 9.70 -10.59 -0.90
C VAL A 16 8.50 -10.79 0.02
N VAL A 17 8.02 -12.01 0.14
CA VAL A 17 6.98 -12.36 1.12
C VAL A 17 7.66 -12.55 2.48
N ASP A 18 7.53 -11.56 3.35
CA ASP A 18 8.15 -11.54 4.66
C ASP A 18 7.09 -11.54 5.77
N THR A 19 7.01 -12.62 6.53
CA THR A 19 6.10 -12.74 7.69
C THR A 19 6.61 -12.00 8.92
N GLY A 20 7.88 -11.61 8.95
CA GLY A 20 8.51 -10.86 10.03
C GLY A 20 8.30 -9.35 9.93
N THR A 21 7.93 -8.85 8.75
CA THR A 21 7.61 -7.44 8.54
C THR A 21 6.12 -7.21 8.70
N SER A 22 5.76 -6.18 9.46
CA SER A 22 4.36 -5.88 9.75
C SER A 22 3.74 -4.98 8.65
N THR A 23 4.52 -4.08 8.05
CA THR A 23 4.04 -3.04 7.11
C THR A 23 4.26 -3.39 5.63
N LEU A 24 3.32 -2.99 4.76
CA LEU A 24 3.59 -2.97 3.32
C LEU A 24 4.64 -1.90 3.02
N THR A 25 5.77 -2.34 2.47
CA THR A 25 6.93 -1.48 2.17
C THR A 25 7.26 -1.51 0.68
N ALA A 26 7.78 -0.38 0.21
CA ALA A 26 8.16 -0.15 -1.18
C ALA A 26 9.33 0.86 -1.23
N PRO A 27 10.05 0.98 -2.36
CA PRO A 27 11.05 2.03 -2.54
C PRO A 27 10.43 3.41 -2.27
N GLY A 28 11.17 4.29 -1.60
CA GLY A 28 10.62 5.54 -1.06
C GLY A 28 9.91 6.43 -2.08
N HIS A 29 10.36 6.44 -3.34
CA HIS A 29 9.70 7.18 -4.41
C HIS A 29 8.33 6.58 -4.79
N LEU A 30 8.21 5.26 -4.91
CA LEU A 30 6.94 4.58 -5.18
C LEU A 30 5.99 4.72 -3.99
N LEU A 31 6.51 4.59 -2.78
CA LEU A 31 5.73 4.81 -1.56
C LEU A 31 5.19 6.25 -1.53
N GLY A 32 6.02 7.24 -1.87
CA GLY A 32 5.61 8.64 -1.96
C GLY A 32 4.45 8.87 -2.93
N TYR A 33 4.55 8.32 -4.15
CA TYR A 33 3.46 8.40 -5.14
C TYR A 33 2.19 7.70 -4.65
N LEU A 34 2.31 6.52 -4.05
CA LEU A 34 1.18 5.80 -3.49
C LEU A 34 0.49 6.57 -2.37
N MET A 35 1.26 7.14 -1.44
CA MET A 35 0.72 7.93 -0.33
C MET A 35 0.02 9.18 -0.82
N GLN A 36 0.55 9.84 -1.86
CA GLN A 36 -0.10 10.98 -2.50
C GLN A 36 -1.42 10.58 -3.16
N GLU A 37 -1.46 9.47 -3.89
CA GLU A 37 -2.66 8.97 -4.58
C GLU A 37 -3.80 8.63 -3.60
N ILE A 38 -3.47 8.04 -2.45
CA ILE A 38 -4.47 7.69 -1.42
C ILE A 38 -4.79 8.87 -0.48
N GLY A 39 -4.13 10.03 -0.65
CA GLY A 39 -4.29 11.18 0.24
C GLY A 39 -3.78 10.97 1.66
N ALA A 40 -2.81 10.07 1.85
CA ALA A 40 -2.22 9.81 3.16
C ALA A 40 -1.20 10.89 3.55
N GLN A 41 -1.23 11.27 4.82
CA GLN A 41 -0.29 12.22 5.40
C GLN A 41 0.58 11.54 6.45
N GLN A 42 1.85 11.93 6.48
CA GLN A 42 2.79 11.42 7.46
C GLN A 42 2.60 12.15 8.80
N SER A 43 2.45 11.39 9.87
CA SER A 43 2.43 11.87 11.25
C SER A 43 3.84 12.27 11.71
N GLN A 44 3.90 13.01 12.82
CA GLN A 44 5.14 13.29 13.55
C GLN A 44 5.93 12.04 13.99
N TYR A 45 5.25 10.88 14.05
CA TYR A 45 5.85 9.59 14.41
C TYR A 45 6.25 8.76 13.19
N GLY A 46 6.20 9.34 11.99
CA GLY A 46 6.57 8.67 10.74
C GLY A 46 5.52 7.75 10.14
N MET A 47 4.40 7.50 10.82
CA MET A 47 3.27 6.69 10.32
C MET A 47 2.42 7.47 9.33
N TYR A 48 1.86 6.80 8.32
CA TYR A 48 0.90 7.38 7.38
C TYR A 48 -0.55 7.22 7.86
N MET A 49 -1.33 8.29 7.75
CA MET A 49 -2.73 8.38 8.16
C MET A 49 -3.58 8.92 7.01
N VAL A 50 -4.80 8.42 6.89
CA VAL A 50 -5.82 8.93 5.97
C VAL A 50 -7.01 9.46 6.77
N ASP A 51 -7.85 10.29 6.12
CA ASP A 51 -9.14 10.65 6.70
C ASP A 51 -10.04 9.39 6.77
N CYS A 52 -10.48 9.05 7.98
CA CYS A 52 -11.38 7.92 8.21
C CYS A 52 -12.70 8.03 7.45
N SER A 53 -13.18 9.24 7.18
CA SER A 53 -14.40 9.47 6.39
C SER A 53 -14.26 9.02 4.94
N GLN A 54 -13.03 8.97 4.43
CA GLN A 54 -12.71 8.66 3.03
C GLN A 54 -12.32 7.21 2.81
N VAL A 55 -12.22 6.37 3.85
CA VAL A 55 -11.69 5.00 3.70
C VAL A 55 -12.45 4.17 2.67
N ASN A 56 -13.77 4.33 2.59
CA ASN A 56 -14.59 3.63 1.60
C ASN A 56 -14.39 4.12 0.16
N ASN A 57 -13.80 5.31 -0.02
CA ASN A 57 -13.51 5.92 -1.31
C ASN A 57 -12.06 5.65 -1.76
N LEU A 58 -11.23 5.07 -0.90
CA LEU A 58 -9.85 4.77 -1.23
C LEU A 58 -9.76 3.69 -2.32
N PRO A 59 -8.71 3.71 -3.15
CA PRO A 59 -8.62 2.82 -4.29
C PRO A 59 -8.37 1.36 -3.90
N THR A 60 -8.75 0.43 -4.77
CA THR A 60 -8.20 -0.92 -4.69
C THR A 60 -6.76 -0.92 -5.22
N LEU A 61 -5.82 -1.42 -4.42
CA LEU A 61 -4.43 -1.62 -4.83
C LEU A 61 -4.28 -3.04 -5.36
N THR A 62 -3.76 -3.21 -6.57
CA THR A 62 -3.58 -4.55 -7.15
C THR A 62 -2.11 -4.79 -7.40
N PHE A 63 -1.59 -5.88 -6.85
CA PHE A 63 -0.26 -6.38 -7.15
C PHE A 63 -0.37 -7.54 -8.13
N VAL A 64 0.41 -7.50 -9.20
CA VAL A 64 0.49 -8.60 -10.16
C VAL A 64 1.79 -9.34 -9.91
N ILE A 65 1.68 -10.59 -9.45
CA ILE A 65 2.84 -11.43 -9.10
C ILE A 65 2.74 -12.68 -9.96
N SER A 66 3.76 -12.91 -10.80
CA SER A 66 3.78 -14.04 -11.74
C SER A 66 2.52 -14.13 -12.61
N GLY A 67 1.98 -12.99 -13.04
CA GLY A 67 0.77 -12.90 -13.86
C GLY A 67 -0.55 -13.06 -13.10
N VAL A 68 -0.52 -13.33 -11.79
CA VAL A 68 -1.71 -13.45 -10.95
C VAL A 68 -2.00 -12.12 -10.25
N SER A 69 -3.25 -11.67 -10.30
CA SER A 69 -3.70 -10.44 -9.66
C SER A 69 -4.10 -10.66 -8.21
N PHE A 70 -3.54 -9.85 -7.30
CA PHE A 70 -3.85 -9.82 -5.89
C PHE A 70 -4.44 -8.45 -5.55
N PRO A 71 -5.77 -8.28 -5.60
CA PRO A 71 -6.43 -7.03 -5.23
C PRO A 71 -6.50 -6.89 -3.71
N LEU A 72 -6.07 -5.73 -3.21
CA LEU A 72 -6.15 -5.30 -1.82
C LEU A 72 -7.17 -4.17 -1.74
N PRO A 73 -8.40 -4.43 -1.23
CA PRO A 73 -9.34 -3.37 -0.94
C PRO A 73 -8.83 -2.48 0.21
N PRO A 74 -9.43 -1.29 0.45
CA PRO A 74 -9.02 -0.41 1.54
C PRO A 74 -8.93 -1.07 2.92
N SER A 75 -9.83 -2.00 3.25
CA SER A 75 -9.80 -2.77 4.51
C SER A 75 -8.56 -3.66 4.67
N ALA A 76 -7.88 -3.97 3.56
CA ALA A 76 -6.65 -4.74 3.50
C ALA A 76 -5.38 -3.87 3.49
N TYR A 77 -5.47 -2.54 3.55
CA TYR A 77 -4.26 -1.72 3.75
C TYR A 77 -4.49 -0.52 4.66
N ILE A 78 -5.69 -0.37 5.23
CA ILE A 78 -5.99 0.58 6.30
C ILE A 78 -6.40 -0.17 7.58
N SER A 79 -5.82 0.23 8.71
CA SER A 79 -6.21 -0.18 10.05
C SER A 79 -7.12 0.88 10.66
N GLN A 80 -8.31 0.50 11.09
CA GLN A 80 -9.26 1.39 11.78
C GLN A 80 -9.35 0.98 13.25
N VAL A 81 -8.48 1.56 14.10
CA VAL A 81 -8.52 1.32 15.55
C VAL A 81 -8.97 2.60 16.25
N SER A 82 -8.04 3.52 16.52
CA SER A 82 -8.35 4.88 16.97
C SER A 82 -8.15 5.93 15.87
N TYR A 83 -7.35 5.58 14.85
CA TYR A 83 -7.06 6.36 13.66
C TYR A 83 -7.09 5.43 12.45
N CYS A 84 -7.25 5.98 11.25
CA CYS A 84 -7.17 5.25 9.99
C CYS A 84 -5.73 5.26 9.50
N LEU A 85 -4.98 4.27 9.99
CA LEU A 85 -3.55 4.13 9.76
C LEU A 85 -3.28 3.25 8.54
N TRP A 86 -2.26 3.59 7.76
CA TRP A 86 -1.69 2.64 6.80
C TRP A 86 -1.33 1.34 7.55
N LYS A 87 -1.91 0.23 7.09
CA LYS A 87 -1.95 -1.00 7.86
C LYS A 87 -0.55 -1.60 7.94
N GLN A 88 -0.08 -1.64 9.16
CA GLN A 88 1.14 -2.25 9.63
C GLN A 88 0.97 -3.73 9.99
N HIS A 89 -0.06 -4.45 9.53
CA HIS A 89 -0.18 -5.89 9.80
C HIS A 89 -0.91 -6.59 8.66
N LEU A 90 -0.22 -6.82 7.56
CA LEU A 90 -0.66 -7.78 6.55
C LEU A 90 0.55 -8.43 5.90
N PHE A 91 0.50 -9.76 5.83
CA PHE A 91 1.51 -10.66 5.26
C PHE A 91 1.70 -10.43 3.76
N PHE A 92 2.31 -9.33 3.31
CA PHE A 92 2.51 -9.12 1.87
C PHE A 92 3.78 -8.34 1.54
N VAL A 93 4.56 -8.96 0.67
CA VAL A 93 5.44 -8.41 -0.37
C VAL A 93 6.12 -7.08 -0.02
N ALA A 94 7.35 -7.15 0.49
CA ALA A 94 8.30 -6.05 0.38
C ALA A 94 8.73 -5.94 -1.08
N ILE A 95 8.28 -4.91 -1.79
CA ILE A 95 8.75 -4.64 -3.14
C ILE A 95 10.12 -3.98 -3.03
N PHE A 96 11.14 -4.66 -3.52
CA PHE A 96 12.47 -4.09 -3.70
C PHE A 96 12.63 -3.80 -5.20
N ALA A 97 13.10 -2.60 -5.54
CA ALA A 97 13.61 -2.30 -6.87
C ALA A 97 15.14 -2.41 -6.84
#